data_AF-A0A2W5FBL5-F1
#
_entry.id   AF-A0A2W5FBL5-F1
#
_cell.length_a   1.000
_cell.length_b   1.000
_cell.length_c   1.000
_cell.angle_alpha   90.00
_cell.angle_beta   90.00
_cell.angle_gamma   90.00
#
_symmetry.space_group_name_H-M   'P 1'
#
loop_
_entity.id
_entity.type
_entity.pdbx_description
1 polymer ?
#
loop_
_entity_poly.entity_id
_entity_poly.type
_entity_poly.pdbx_seq_one_letter_code
_entity_poly.pdbx_strand_id
1 'polypeptide(L)'
;MNGFSAARRPFVALVLAASVALTAPLSALAADGAQYKLGTADKLRIRVAEWQPADGSIRNWDVINGDYSVGPSGALSLPFIGQLDVAGKTPSQVSEQIGAQLQSKFALRNLPSASVEIAQFRPIFLSGDVQTPGEYPYAANLTVLKAVSLGGGLRRSDAGQRFARDFINARGDAAVYDNQRARLLARQARLVAEVKGDTTIAKTPEMEKIAEIDVLLASESALMKSRTERYTLQLKALTDLHALLQSEVESLKKKSETQNRQLQLANEDRDRVNRLNEQGLALSQRRISAEERAAEVESNLLDIDTQSLRAKQDINKATQDEINLRNDWVAQRSKELQDTEAELDKLNLQLTTSRELMSEALAQSAEAIRFDPSGKSATISYVVVREENGKPKELKVDENAMLQPGDVIKVSSEILMQ
;
A
#
# COMPACT_ATOMS: atom_id res chain seq x y z
N MET A 1 43.10 -34.41 60.09
CA MET A 1 44.51 -34.84 60.18
C MET A 1 45.11 -34.62 58.79
N ASN A 2 45.51 -33.38 58.48
CA ASN A 2 46.84 -32.76 58.68
C ASN A 2 47.80 -33.16 57.53
N GLY A 3 48.54 -32.28 56.84
CA GLY A 3 48.89 -30.88 57.06
C GLY A 3 49.34 -30.22 55.74
N PHE A 4 49.21 -28.90 55.56
CA PHE A 4 50.16 -27.83 55.92
C PHE A 4 51.52 -27.89 55.18
N SER A 5 51.77 -26.92 54.26
CA SER A 5 52.54 -25.69 54.57
C SER A 5 53.38 -25.15 53.39
N ALA A 6 53.22 -23.83 53.16
CA ALA A 6 54.23 -22.82 52.78
C ALA A 6 55.01 -22.92 51.45
N ALA A 7 55.53 -21.86 50.83
CA ALA A 7 55.31 -20.41 50.77
C ALA A 7 56.46 -19.82 49.90
N ARG A 8 56.31 -18.55 49.50
CA ARG A 8 57.35 -17.54 49.20
C ARG A 8 57.79 -17.29 47.74
N ARG A 9 57.39 -16.09 47.26
CA ARG A 9 58.13 -15.17 46.37
C ARG A 9 59.45 -14.69 47.06
N PRO A 10 60.49 -14.09 46.41
CA PRO A 10 60.45 -12.66 45.97
C PRO A 10 61.53 -12.14 44.95
N PHE A 11 61.52 -10.80 44.73
CA PHE A 11 62.56 -9.87 44.17
C PHE A 11 62.81 -9.85 42.64
N VAL A 12 62.54 -8.80 41.85
CA VAL A 12 62.90 -7.34 41.79
C VAL A 12 64.30 -7.03 41.22
N ALA A 13 64.34 -6.47 40.00
CA ALA A 13 65.28 -5.46 39.45
C ALA A 13 64.80 -5.11 38.00
N LEU A 14 64.26 -3.94 37.65
CA LEU A 14 64.81 -2.56 37.53
C LEU A 14 65.49 -2.26 36.16
N VAL A 15 64.75 -1.49 35.34
CA VAL A 15 65.15 -0.47 34.33
C VAL A 15 65.85 -0.90 33.02
N LEU A 16 65.14 -0.70 31.89
CA LEU A 16 65.67 0.10 30.78
C LEU A 16 64.52 0.78 30.01
N ALA A 17 64.70 2.08 29.78
CA ALA A 17 63.78 2.97 29.09
C ALA A 17 63.73 2.72 27.58
N ALA A 18 62.53 2.74 27.00
CA ALA A 18 62.32 2.99 25.57
C ALA A 18 61.05 3.80 25.38
N SER A 19 61.23 5.11 25.38
CA SER A 19 60.29 6.16 25.02
C SER A 19 59.92 6.02 23.53
N VAL A 20 58.73 5.50 23.23
CA VAL A 20 58.14 5.60 21.89
C VAL A 20 57.30 6.87 21.87
N ALA A 21 57.86 7.91 21.26
CA ALA A 21 57.17 9.14 20.92
C ALA A 21 56.11 8.83 19.85
N LEU A 22 54.85 8.76 20.26
CA LEU A 22 53.70 8.66 19.38
C LEU A 22 53.41 10.05 18.79
N THR A 23 54.09 10.39 17.70
CA THR A 23 53.79 11.59 16.91
C THR A 23 52.49 11.37 16.15
N ALA A 24 51.37 11.75 16.76
CA ALA A 24 50.14 11.99 16.02
C ALA A 24 50.36 13.21 15.10
N PRO A 25 50.10 13.13 13.79
CA PRO A 25 49.99 14.34 13.00
C PRO A 25 48.67 14.99 13.42
N LEU A 26 48.78 16.07 14.22
CA LEU A 26 47.76 17.11 14.25
C LEU A 26 47.60 17.58 12.80
N SER A 27 46.63 17.02 12.09
CA SER A 27 46.11 17.64 10.88
C SER A 27 45.40 18.89 11.35
N ALA A 28 46.15 19.98 11.37
CA ALA A 28 45.60 21.31 11.48
C ALA A 28 44.51 21.44 10.43
N LEU A 29 43.31 21.79 10.88
CA LEU A 29 42.31 22.43 10.04
C LEU A 29 43.01 23.63 9.40
N ALA A 30 43.49 23.45 8.18
CA ALA A 30 43.64 24.56 7.26
C ALA A 30 42.21 25.06 7.05
N ALA A 31 41.82 26.05 7.85
CA ALA A 31 40.83 27.01 7.40
C ALA A 31 41.42 27.58 6.11
N ASP A 32 40.98 27.01 4.98
CA ASP A 32 41.36 27.48 3.67
C ASP A 32 40.81 28.90 3.59
N GLY A 33 41.68 29.87 3.87
CA GLY A 33 41.41 31.29 3.71
C GLY A 33 41.38 31.60 2.22
N ALA A 34 40.51 30.91 1.48
CA ALA A 34 40.24 31.15 0.09
C ALA A 34 39.70 32.57 -0.01
N GLN A 35 40.61 33.50 -0.30
CA GLN A 35 40.27 34.91 -0.47
C GLN A 35 39.20 35.02 -1.55
N TYR A 36 38.10 35.73 -1.25
CA TYR A 36 36.97 35.85 -2.16
C TYR A 36 37.43 36.40 -3.51
N LYS A 37 37.10 35.67 -4.57
CA LYS A 37 37.35 36.06 -5.94
C LYS A 37 36.11 36.74 -6.52
N LEU A 38 36.32 37.92 -7.07
CA LEU A 38 35.27 38.71 -7.67
C LEU A 38 34.73 38.03 -8.92
N GLY A 39 33.45 38.25 -9.21
CA GLY A 39 32.94 37.96 -10.54
C GLY A 39 31.64 38.68 -10.83
N THR A 40 30.95 38.22 -11.87
CA THR A 40 29.78 38.92 -12.42
C THR A 40 28.70 39.14 -11.37
N ALA A 41 28.06 40.31 -11.42
CA ALA A 41 27.03 40.77 -10.49
C ALA A 41 27.49 41.13 -9.06
N ASP A 42 28.80 41.07 -8.75
CA ASP A 42 29.33 41.71 -7.54
C ASP A 42 29.27 43.24 -7.66
N LYS A 43 29.01 43.92 -6.53
CA LYS A 43 29.14 45.38 -6.41
C LYS A 43 30.31 45.73 -5.52
N LEU A 44 31.16 46.62 -6.01
CA LEU A 44 32.38 47.07 -5.37
C LEU A 44 32.28 48.53 -4.98
N ARG A 45 32.70 48.86 -3.77
CA ARG A 45 32.90 50.23 -3.31
C ARG A 45 34.38 50.57 -3.45
N ILE A 46 34.67 51.58 -4.26
CA ILE A 46 36.03 51.98 -4.59
C ILE A 46 36.31 53.35 -4.02
N ARG A 47 37.46 53.47 -3.34
CA ARG A 47 37.96 54.72 -2.77
C ARG A 47 39.42 54.88 -3.14
N VAL A 48 39.77 55.99 -3.78
CA VAL A 48 41.14 56.27 -4.19
C VAL A 48 41.62 57.56 -3.53
N ALA A 49 42.77 57.48 -2.88
CA ALA A 49 43.45 58.60 -2.24
C ALA A 49 44.93 58.61 -2.62
N GLU A 50 45.47 59.79 -2.87
CA GLU A 50 46.87 60.01 -3.20
C GLU A 50 47.54 60.83 -2.09
N TRP A 51 48.66 60.33 -1.58
CA TRP A 51 49.52 61.10 -0.67
C TRP A 51 50.43 62.02 -1.47
N GLN A 52 50.35 63.32 -1.21
CA GLN A 52 51.17 64.36 -1.85
C GLN A 52 52.25 64.83 -0.85
N PRO A 53 53.53 64.41 -0.99
CA PRO A 53 54.56 64.73 -0.01
C PRO A 53 55.04 66.18 -0.07
N ALA A 54 54.79 66.88 -1.19
CA ALA A 54 55.29 68.24 -1.43
C ALA A 54 54.54 69.29 -0.61
N ASP A 55 53.27 69.04 -0.31
CA ASP A 55 52.35 69.90 0.43
C ASP A 55 51.83 69.23 1.72
N GLY A 56 52.17 67.95 1.95
CA GLY A 56 51.74 67.18 3.11
C GLY A 56 50.23 66.90 3.14
N SER A 57 49.57 66.94 1.98
CA SER A 57 48.11 66.81 1.87
C SER A 57 47.71 65.45 1.28
N ILE A 58 46.48 65.02 1.57
CA ILE A 58 45.85 63.84 0.95
C ILE A 58 44.85 64.33 -0.07
N ARG A 59 45.02 63.93 -1.34
CA ARG A 59 44.06 64.19 -2.40
C ARG A 59 43.12 63.00 -2.56
N ASN A 60 41.84 63.22 -2.32
CA ASN A 60 40.79 62.24 -2.63
C ASN A 60 40.35 62.38 -4.09
N TRP A 61 40.22 61.26 -4.78
CA TRP A 61 39.80 61.23 -6.17
C TRP A 61 38.28 61.03 -6.28
N ASP A 62 37.53 62.08 -5.93
CA ASP A 62 36.05 62.01 -5.81
C ASP A 62 35.34 61.55 -7.08
N VAL A 63 35.92 61.81 -8.26
CA VAL A 63 35.34 61.39 -9.56
C VAL A 63 35.43 59.87 -9.77
N ILE A 64 36.37 59.19 -9.11
CA ILE A 64 36.54 57.73 -9.18
C ILE A 64 35.85 57.05 -8.00
N ASN A 65 35.70 57.74 -6.87
CA ASN A 65 35.06 57.19 -5.67
C ASN A 65 33.58 56.87 -5.91
N GLY A 66 33.16 55.65 -5.63
CA GLY A 66 31.77 55.25 -5.84
C GLY A 66 31.53 53.75 -5.75
N ASP A 67 30.28 53.37 -6.00
CA ASP A 67 29.84 51.97 -6.06
C ASP A 67 29.71 51.56 -7.52
N TYR A 68 30.41 50.50 -7.92
CA TYR A 68 30.50 50.00 -9.28
C TYR A 68 30.12 48.52 -9.33
N SER A 69 29.36 48.11 -10.34
CA SER A 69 29.02 46.70 -10.55
C SER A 69 29.95 46.04 -11.56
N VAL A 70 30.29 44.78 -11.31
CA VAL A 70 31.01 43.94 -12.26
C VAL A 70 30.04 43.51 -13.37
N GLY A 71 30.33 43.93 -14.60
CA GLY A 71 29.49 43.62 -15.76
C GLY A 71 29.56 42.15 -16.20
N PRO A 72 28.72 41.72 -17.16
CA PRO A 72 28.67 40.34 -17.64
C PRO A 72 29.98 39.84 -18.27
N SER A 73 30.82 40.76 -18.77
CA SER A 73 32.14 40.44 -19.31
C SER A 73 33.21 40.19 -18.23
N GLY A 74 32.86 40.31 -16.94
CA GLY A 74 33.82 40.24 -15.83
C GLY A 74 34.63 41.53 -15.64
N ALA A 75 34.35 42.57 -16.42
CA ALA A 75 35.02 43.86 -16.33
C ALA A 75 34.24 44.87 -15.48
N LEU A 76 34.99 45.73 -14.81
CA LEU A 76 34.53 46.90 -14.08
C LEU A 76 34.80 48.15 -14.91
N SER A 77 33.82 49.03 -15.07
CA SER A 77 34.02 50.30 -15.80
C SER A 77 34.32 51.43 -14.84
N LEU A 78 35.54 51.96 -14.87
CA LEU A 78 35.97 53.07 -14.02
C LEU A 78 36.28 54.33 -14.85
N PRO A 79 35.93 55.54 -14.37
CA PRO A 79 36.36 56.79 -14.99
C PRO A 79 37.88 56.85 -15.15
N PHE A 80 38.35 57.38 -16.29
CA PHE A 80 39.76 57.52 -16.69
C PHE A 80 40.53 56.21 -16.95
N ILE A 81 40.24 55.14 -16.20
CA ILE A 81 40.87 53.82 -16.39
C ILE A 81 40.23 53.08 -17.57
N GLY A 82 38.91 53.16 -17.72
CA GLY A 82 38.14 52.40 -18.71
C GLY A 82 37.67 51.06 -18.16
N GLN A 83 37.60 50.05 -19.02
CA GLN A 83 37.26 48.68 -18.61
C GLN A 83 38.46 48.00 -17.95
N LEU A 84 38.26 47.56 -16.71
CA LEU A 84 39.23 46.84 -15.91
C LEU A 84 38.74 45.41 -15.69
N ASP A 85 39.47 44.41 -16.17
CA ASP A 85 39.14 43.01 -15.90
C ASP A 85 39.34 42.68 -14.42
N VAL A 86 38.27 42.29 -13.73
CA VAL A 86 38.26 42.02 -12.28
C VAL A 86 37.81 40.59 -11.95
N ALA A 87 37.30 39.83 -12.93
CA ALA A 87 36.83 38.47 -12.70
C ALA A 87 37.98 37.56 -12.24
N GLY A 88 37.73 36.76 -11.20
CA GLY A 88 38.72 35.83 -10.64
C GLY A 88 39.81 36.48 -9.77
N LYS A 89 39.83 37.82 -9.65
CA LYS A 89 40.80 38.58 -8.83
C LYS A 89 40.24 38.84 -7.45
N THR A 90 41.13 39.05 -6.48
CA THR A 90 40.75 39.48 -5.13
C THR A 90 40.58 41.00 -5.09
N PRO A 91 39.80 41.55 -4.14
CA PRO A 91 39.67 43.00 -3.98
C PRO A 91 41.02 43.72 -3.86
N SER A 92 42.00 43.12 -3.16
CA SER A 92 43.36 43.65 -3.00
C SER A 92 44.14 43.69 -4.32
N GLN A 93 44.00 42.66 -5.16
CA GLN A 93 44.63 42.66 -6.49
C GLN A 93 44.01 43.72 -7.40
N VAL A 94 42.69 43.91 -7.31
CA VAL A 94 42.00 44.97 -8.06
C VAL A 94 42.42 46.35 -7.55
N SER A 95 42.59 46.54 -6.23
CA SER A 95 43.05 47.82 -5.69
C SER A 95 44.46 48.19 -6.17
N GLU A 96 45.40 47.23 -6.18
CA GLU A 96 46.75 47.45 -6.70
C GLU A 96 46.72 47.79 -8.20
N GLN A 97 45.89 47.09 -8.97
CA GLN A 97 45.76 47.32 -10.41
C GLN A 97 45.15 48.69 -10.72
N ILE A 98 44.18 49.15 -9.93
CA ILE A 98 43.60 50.50 -10.04
C ILE A 98 44.68 51.55 -9.78
N GLY A 99 45.44 51.40 -8.69
CA GLY A 99 46.54 52.31 -8.36
C GLY A 99 47.58 52.41 -9.49
N ALA A 100 48.02 51.27 -10.02
CA ALA A 100 49.01 51.21 -11.10
C ALA A 100 48.50 51.83 -12.42
N GLN A 101 47.24 51.56 -12.78
CA GLN A 101 46.62 52.14 -13.98
C GLN A 101 46.47 53.66 -13.87
N LEU A 102 46.09 54.18 -12.70
CA LEU A 102 46.00 55.62 -12.46
C LEU A 102 47.38 56.28 -12.47
N GLN A 103 48.37 55.67 -11.83
CA GLN A 103 49.74 56.17 -11.85
C GLN A 103 50.28 56.29 -13.28
N SER A 104 50.08 55.25 -14.11
CA SER A 104 50.54 55.23 -15.49
C SER A 104 49.82 56.26 -16.37
N LYS A 105 48.48 56.34 -16.30
CA LYS A 105 47.70 57.25 -17.14
C LYS A 105 47.91 58.73 -16.83
N PHE A 106 48.17 59.06 -15.56
CA PHE A 106 48.37 60.45 -15.12
C PHE A 106 49.84 60.80 -14.83
N ALA A 107 50.78 59.90 -15.13
CA ALA A 107 52.21 60.06 -14.89
C ALA A 107 52.54 60.51 -13.45
N LEU A 108 51.85 59.93 -12.46
CA LEU A 108 51.99 60.31 -11.05
C LEU A 108 53.31 59.79 -10.48
N ARG A 109 53.97 60.64 -9.68
CA ARG A 109 55.26 60.30 -9.06
C ARG A 109 55.12 59.22 -7.97
N ASN A 110 53.98 59.20 -7.29
CA ASN A 110 53.66 58.23 -6.24
C ASN A 110 52.48 57.35 -6.68
N LEU A 111 52.43 56.13 -6.16
CA LEU A 111 51.32 55.20 -6.39
C LEU A 111 50.08 55.67 -5.58
N PRO A 112 48.94 55.97 -6.23
CA PRO A 112 47.69 56.22 -5.52
C PRO A 112 47.25 54.99 -4.74
N SER A 113 46.79 55.19 -3.50
CA SER A 113 46.22 54.13 -2.69
C SER A 113 44.75 53.96 -3.03
N ALA A 114 44.40 52.83 -3.64
CA ALA A 114 43.02 52.43 -3.83
C ALA A 114 42.60 51.45 -2.73
N SER A 115 41.38 51.60 -2.23
CA SER A 115 40.68 50.62 -1.39
C SER A 115 39.46 50.13 -2.15
N VAL A 116 39.34 48.81 -2.27
CA VAL A 116 38.23 48.12 -2.93
C VAL A 116 37.57 47.23 -1.90
N GLU A 117 36.33 47.55 -1.56
CA GLU A 117 35.51 46.75 -0.64
C GLU A 117 34.31 46.18 -1.41
N ILE A 118 33.80 45.03 -0.99
CA ILE A 118 32.62 44.43 -1.61
C ILE A 118 31.39 45.05 -0.94
N ALA A 119 30.66 45.87 -1.69
CA ALA A 119 29.43 46.49 -1.22
C ALA A 119 28.26 45.49 -1.19
N GLN A 120 28.20 44.61 -2.19
CA GLN A 120 27.20 43.56 -2.28
C GLN A 120 27.78 42.36 -3.04
N PHE A 121 27.70 41.18 -2.43
CA PHE A 121 28.01 39.92 -3.12
C PHE A 121 26.92 39.60 -4.15
N ARG A 122 27.28 38.91 -5.23
CA ARG A 122 26.30 38.38 -6.18
C ARG A 122 25.26 37.48 -5.47
N PRO A 123 23.99 37.50 -5.92
CA PRO A 123 22.91 36.78 -5.26
C PRO A 123 23.06 35.25 -5.38
N ILE A 124 22.28 34.54 -4.58
CA ILE A 124 22.00 33.11 -4.73
C ILE A 124 20.62 32.92 -5.34
N PHE A 125 20.34 31.73 -5.88
CA PHE A 125 19.05 31.41 -6.48
C PHE A 125 18.42 30.19 -5.81
N LEU A 126 17.14 30.27 -5.46
CA LEU A 126 16.35 29.15 -4.96
C LEU A 126 15.41 28.63 -6.05
N SER A 127 15.38 27.31 -6.23
CA SER A 127 14.52 26.62 -7.17
C SER A 127 13.99 25.30 -6.57
N GLY A 128 12.81 24.85 -7.04
CA GLY A 128 12.19 23.59 -6.61
C GLY A 128 11.10 23.78 -5.55
N ASP A 129 11.03 22.85 -4.58
CA ASP A 129 9.95 22.72 -3.57
C ASP A 129 10.01 23.78 -2.44
N VAL A 130 10.27 25.04 -2.81
CA VAL A 130 10.35 26.19 -1.91
C VAL A 130 9.12 27.08 -2.11
N GLN A 131 8.65 27.78 -1.06
CA GLN A 131 7.44 28.60 -1.12
C GLN A 131 7.55 29.74 -2.14
N THR A 132 8.69 30.44 -2.18
CA THR A 132 8.97 31.48 -3.17
C THR A 132 10.32 31.24 -3.87
N PRO A 133 10.34 30.52 -5.00
CA PRO A 133 11.53 30.42 -5.84
C PRO A 133 11.95 31.78 -6.41
N GLY A 134 13.25 32.02 -6.54
CA GLY A 134 13.76 33.30 -7.03
C GLY A 134 15.19 33.64 -6.60
N GLU A 135 15.60 34.88 -6.87
CA GLU A 135 16.90 35.42 -6.45
C GLU A 135 16.86 35.98 -5.03
N TYR A 136 17.92 35.75 -4.26
CA TYR A 136 18.06 36.22 -2.89
C TYR A 136 19.46 36.79 -2.62
N PRO A 137 19.58 37.87 -1.84
CA PRO A 137 20.89 38.45 -1.52
C PRO A 137 21.72 37.49 -0.67
N TYR A 138 23.00 37.35 -1.02
CA TYR A 138 23.94 36.56 -0.23
C TYR A 138 24.40 37.34 1.02
N ALA A 139 24.57 36.63 2.13
CA ALA A 139 25.14 37.14 3.37
C ALA A 139 26.23 36.19 3.91
N ALA A 140 27.14 36.70 4.72
CA ALA A 140 28.16 35.86 5.35
C ALA A 140 27.53 34.78 6.26
N ASN A 141 28.11 33.58 6.27
CA ASN A 141 27.62 32.42 7.03
C ASN A 141 26.19 31.98 6.65
N LEU A 142 25.81 32.16 5.39
CA LEU A 142 24.56 31.67 4.84
C LEU A 142 24.65 30.16 4.59
N THR A 143 23.74 29.39 5.21
CA THR A 143 23.60 27.96 4.99
C THR A 143 22.39 27.68 4.10
N VAL A 144 22.29 26.46 3.57
CA VAL A 144 21.12 25.99 2.81
C VAL A 144 19.83 26.21 3.60
N LEU A 145 19.79 25.85 4.89
CA LEU A 145 18.62 26.04 5.76
C LEU A 145 18.19 27.50 5.86
N LYS A 146 19.16 28.41 6.06
CA LYS A 146 18.88 29.86 6.13
C LYS A 146 18.36 30.38 4.79
N ALA A 147 18.95 29.94 3.68
CA ALA A 147 18.51 30.34 2.34
C ALA A 147 17.07 29.86 2.07
N VAL A 148 16.75 28.60 2.33
CA VAL A 148 15.39 28.06 2.17
C VAL A 148 14.40 28.80 3.06
N SER A 149 14.81 29.20 4.26
CA SER A 149 13.98 30.00 5.18
C SER A 149 13.69 31.41 4.65
N LEU A 150 14.65 32.05 3.97
CA LEU A 150 14.43 33.34 3.28
C LEU A 150 13.40 33.21 2.15
N GLY A 151 13.33 32.04 1.50
CA GLY A 151 12.31 31.70 0.51
C GLY A 151 10.95 31.27 1.07
N GLY A 152 10.66 31.56 2.34
CA GLY A 152 9.41 31.17 3.01
C GLY A 152 9.38 29.72 3.52
N GLY A 153 10.49 29.00 3.41
CA GLY A 153 10.55 27.57 3.74
C GLY A 153 10.02 26.68 2.62
N LEU A 154 9.78 25.41 2.96
CA LEU A 154 9.21 24.45 2.01
C LEU A 154 7.79 24.85 1.62
N ARG A 155 7.45 24.63 0.35
CA ARG A 155 6.12 24.95 -0.17
C ARG A 155 5.04 24.17 0.58
N ARG A 156 4.15 24.87 1.28
CA ARG A 156 2.92 24.33 1.86
C ARG A 156 1.74 24.78 1.00
N SER A 157 1.12 23.88 0.24
CA SER A 157 -0.09 24.21 -0.53
C SER A 157 -1.34 23.74 0.20
N ASP A 158 -2.42 24.53 0.16
CA ASP A 158 -3.75 24.10 0.65
C ASP A 158 -4.30 22.90 -0.14
N ALA A 159 -3.86 22.75 -1.39
CA ALA A 159 -4.11 21.55 -2.18
C ALA A 159 -3.45 20.31 -1.57
N GLY A 160 -2.26 20.45 -0.96
CA GLY A 160 -1.55 19.36 -0.29
C GLY A 160 -2.34 18.72 0.85
N GLN A 161 -3.10 19.52 1.61
CA GLN A 161 -3.98 19.01 2.68
C GLN A 161 -5.17 18.21 2.13
N ARG A 162 -5.71 18.62 0.97
CA ARG A 162 -6.78 17.87 0.30
C ARG A 162 -6.27 16.51 -0.15
N PHE A 163 -5.14 16.47 -0.85
CA PHE A 163 -4.52 15.22 -1.29
C PHE A 163 -4.11 14.31 -0.12
N ALA A 164 -3.61 14.86 0.99
CA ALA A 164 -3.31 14.06 2.18
C ALA A 164 -4.57 13.44 2.79
N ARG A 165 -5.68 14.19 2.86
CA ARG A 165 -6.98 13.65 3.32
C ARG A 165 -7.51 12.60 2.36
N ASP A 166 -7.43 12.85 1.06
CA ASP A 166 -7.92 11.93 0.03
C ASP A 166 -7.10 10.63 0.06
N PHE A 167 -5.79 10.69 0.28
CA PHE A 167 -4.93 9.53 0.54
C PHE A 167 -5.35 8.75 1.79
N ILE A 168 -5.60 9.44 2.91
CA ILE A 168 -6.02 8.79 4.16
C ILE A 168 -7.37 8.09 3.99
N ASN A 169 -8.33 8.75 3.34
CA ASN A 169 -9.65 8.19 3.06
C ASN A 169 -9.54 6.97 2.14
N ALA A 170 -8.85 7.12 1.00
CA ALA A 170 -8.66 6.03 0.05
C ALA A 170 -7.97 4.83 0.71
N ARG A 171 -6.93 5.05 1.52
CA ARG A 171 -6.28 3.98 2.30
C ARG A 171 -7.23 3.30 3.29
N GLY A 172 -8.04 4.09 4.00
CA GLY A 172 -9.05 3.57 4.91
C GLY A 172 -10.05 2.67 4.18
N ASP A 173 -10.54 3.14 3.04
CA ASP A 173 -11.45 2.38 2.18
C ASP A 173 -10.80 1.10 1.65
N ALA A 174 -9.54 1.17 1.18
CA ALA A 174 -8.79 -0.01 0.72
C ALA A 174 -8.69 -1.08 1.80
N ALA A 175 -8.36 -0.69 3.04
CA ALA A 175 -8.26 -1.62 4.16
C ALA A 175 -9.61 -2.30 4.47
N VAL A 176 -10.72 -1.54 4.41
CA VAL A 176 -12.07 -2.08 4.58
C VAL A 176 -12.40 -3.06 3.46
N TYR A 177 -12.13 -2.69 2.21
CA TYR A 177 -12.41 -3.53 1.05
C TYR A 177 -11.56 -4.79 1.03
N ASP A 178 -10.27 -4.72 1.40
CA ASP A 178 -9.41 -5.90 1.50
C ASP A 178 -9.94 -6.87 2.58
N ASN A 179 -10.44 -6.37 3.72
CA ASN A 179 -11.07 -7.24 4.74
C ASN A 179 -12.38 -7.88 4.25
N GLN A 180 -13.23 -7.12 3.56
CA GLN A 180 -14.47 -7.64 2.99
C GLN A 180 -14.18 -8.69 1.90
N ARG A 181 -13.23 -8.40 1.02
CA ARG A 181 -12.76 -9.32 -0.04
C ARG A 181 -12.23 -10.62 0.55
N ALA A 182 -11.45 -10.58 1.63
CA ALA A 182 -10.95 -11.78 2.30
C ALA A 182 -12.07 -12.72 2.76
N ARG A 183 -13.14 -12.17 3.37
CA ARG A 183 -14.31 -12.94 3.81
C ARG A 183 -15.06 -13.56 2.62
N LEU A 184 -15.26 -12.79 1.55
CA LEU A 184 -15.94 -13.27 0.35
C LEU A 184 -15.13 -14.31 -0.40
N LEU A 185 -13.80 -14.23 -0.44
CA LEU A 185 -12.95 -15.27 -1.02
C LEU A 185 -13.06 -16.59 -0.24
N ALA A 186 -13.08 -16.54 1.09
CA ALA A 186 -13.30 -17.73 1.91
C ALA A 186 -14.68 -18.34 1.64
N ARG A 187 -15.72 -17.50 1.56
CA ARG A 187 -17.09 -17.92 1.22
C ARG A 187 -17.17 -18.51 -0.19
N GLN A 188 -16.55 -17.88 -1.18
CA GLN A 188 -16.49 -18.37 -2.56
C GLN A 188 -15.82 -19.74 -2.61
N ALA A 189 -14.68 -19.91 -1.93
CA ALA A 189 -13.98 -21.19 -1.88
C ALA A 189 -14.86 -22.31 -1.29
N ARG A 190 -15.62 -22.03 -0.22
CA ARG A 190 -16.64 -22.96 0.31
C ARG A 190 -17.70 -23.30 -0.73
N LEU A 191 -18.30 -22.29 -1.37
CA LEU A 191 -19.39 -22.47 -2.32
C LEU A 191 -18.94 -23.26 -3.55
N VAL A 192 -17.74 -23.00 -4.07
CA VAL A 192 -17.13 -23.78 -5.16
C VAL A 192 -16.96 -25.23 -4.75
N ALA A 193 -16.48 -25.51 -3.53
CA ALA A 193 -16.36 -26.87 -3.02
C ALA A 193 -17.74 -27.55 -2.89
N GLU A 194 -18.75 -26.87 -2.33
CA GLU A 194 -20.11 -27.40 -2.20
C GLU A 194 -20.80 -27.68 -3.54
N VAL A 195 -20.59 -26.82 -4.55
CA VAL A 195 -21.15 -27.01 -5.91
C VAL A 195 -20.48 -28.20 -6.61
N LYS A 196 -19.16 -28.39 -6.42
CA LYS A 196 -18.42 -29.54 -6.97
C LYS A 196 -18.68 -30.85 -6.22
N GLY A 197 -19.18 -30.77 -4.98
CA GLY A 197 -19.34 -31.93 -4.10
C GLY A 197 -18.05 -32.34 -3.39
N ASP A 198 -17.08 -31.43 -3.28
CA ASP A 198 -15.84 -31.65 -2.54
C ASP A 198 -16.11 -31.67 -1.02
N THR A 199 -15.25 -32.33 -0.25
CA THR A 199 -15.36 -32.41 1.22
C THR A 199 -14.45 -31.42 1.95
N THR A 200 -13.56 -30.75 1.22
CA THR A 200 -12.57 -29.82 1.74
C THR A 200 -12.53 -28.54 0.91
N ILE A 201 -12.19 -27.42 1.56
CA ILE A 201 -12.05 -26.12 0.89
C ILE A 201 -10.62 -26.00 0.37
N ALA A 202 -10.46 -25.82 -0.94
CA ALA A 202 -9.16 -25.58 -1.56
C ALA A 202 -8.70 -24.12 -1.34
N LYS A 203 -7.48 -23.94 -0.84
CA LYS A 203 -6.85 -22.62 -0.66
C LYS A 203 -6.19 -22.18 -1.97
N THR A 204 -6.51 -20.99 -2.46
CA THR A 204 -5.89 -20.43 -3.68
C THR A 204 -4.63 -19.63 -3.35
N PRO A 205 -3.71 -19.40 -4.32
CA PRO A 205 -2.50 -18.61 -4.08
C PRO A 205 -2.77 -17.16 -3.66
N GLU A 206 -3.91 -16.58 -4.06
CA GLU A 206 -4.30 -15.24 -3.63
C GLU A 206 -4.66 -15.19 -2.15
N MET A 207 -5.27 -16.27 -1.65
CA MET A 207 -5.68 -16.40 -0.25
C MET A 207 -4.48 -16.52 0.70
N GLU A 208 -3.35 -17.06 0.25
CA GLU A 208 -2.13 -17.16 1.07
C GLU A 208 -1.56 -15.81 1.49
N LYS A 209 -1.84 -14.74 0.73
CA LYS A 209 -1.36 -13.39 1.01
C LYS A 209 -2.20 -12.65 2.06
N ILE A 210 -3.33 -13.22 2.46
CA ILE A 210 -4.30 -12.57 3.35
C ILE A 210 -3.99 -12.95 4.80
N ALA A 211 -3.76 -11.94 5.64
CA ALA A 211 -3.65 -12.12 7.08
C ALA A 211 -4.98 -12.68 7.64
N GLU A 212 -4.89 -13.73 8.47
CA GLU A 212 -6.05 -14.41 9.10
C GLU A 212 -6.93 -15.28 8.19
N ILE A 213 -6.48 -15.59 6.97
CA ILE A 213 -7.26 -16.42 6.05
C ILE A 213 -7.62 -17.81 6.62
N ASP A 214 -6.73 -18.40 7.42
CA ASP A 214 -6.95 -19.73 8.00
C ASP A 214 -8.08 -19.73 9.03
N VAL A 215 -8.26 -18.62 9.76
CA VAL A 215 -9.38 -18.45 10.70
C VAL A 215 -10.71 -18.36 9.94
N LEU A 216 -10.73 -17.60 8.84
CA LEU A 216 -11.90 -17.50 7.97
C LEU A 216 -12.25 -18.88 7.36
N LEU A 217 -11.25 -19.58 6.81
CA LEU A 217 -11.44 -20.92 6.24
C LEU A 217 -11.92 -21.95 7.27
N ALA A 218 -11.45 -21.87 8.52
CA ALA A 218 -11.93 -22.76 9.58
C ALA A 218 -13.42 -22.54 9.87
N SER A 219 -13.88 -21.28 9.93
CA SER A 219 -15.29 -20.96 10.12
C SER A 219 -16.17 -21.44 8.95
N GLU A 220 -15.72 -21.22 7.71
CA GLU A 220 -16.41 -21.69 6.50
C GLU A 220 -16.44 -23.23 6.43
N SER A 221 -15.36 -23.91 6.83
CA SER A 221 -15.30 -25.38 6.88
C SER A 221 -16.29 -25.96 7.90
N ALA A 222 -16.41 -25.34 9.07
CA ALA A 222 -17.37 -25.75 10.08
C ALA A 222 -18.82 -25.58 9.59
N LEU A 223 -19.12 -24.47 8.91
CA LEU A 223 -20.43 -24.21 8.31
C LEU A 223 -20.73 -25.23 7.20
N MET A 224 -19.78 -25.47 6.30
CA MET A 224 -19.89 -26.44 5.21
C MET A 224 -20.23 -27.84 5.73
N LYS A 225 -19.50 -28.30 6.75
CA LYS A 225 -19.71 -29.59 7.39
C LYS A 225 -21.13 -29.69 7.95
N SER A 226 -21.55 -28.71 8.74
CA SER A 226 -22.90 -28.69 9.34
C SER A 226 -24.01 -28.71 8.29
N ARG A 227 -23.86 -27.93 7.21
CA ARG A 227 -24.84 -27.90 6.11
C ARG A 227 -24.91 -29.24 5.37
N THR A 228 -23.76 -29.84 5.08
CA THR A 228 -23.64 -31.13 4.40
C THR A 228 -24.24 -32.27 5.24
N GLU A 229 -23.95 -32.28 6.54
CA GLU A 229 -24.55 -33.24 7.47
C GLU A 229 -26.07 -33.12 7.51
N ARG A 230 -26.62 -31.90 7.60
CA ARG A 230 -28.07 -31.70 7.57
C ARG A 230 -28.71 -32.21 6.28
N TYR A 231 -28.12 -31.89 5.13
CA TYR A 231 -28.62 -32.32 3.83
C TYR A 231 -28.58 -33.84 3.67
N THR A 232 -27.47 -34.48 4.06
CA THR A 232 -27.34 -35.94 3.98
C THR A 232 -28.30 -36.67 4.93
N LEU A 233 -28.54 -36.12 6.13
CA LEU A 233 -29.55 -36.66 7.06
C LEU A 233 -30.98 -36.55 6.51
N GLN A 234 -31.34 -35.42 5.90
CA GLN A 234 -32.66 -35.23 5.27
C GLN A 234 -32.86 -36.20 4.10
N LEU A 235 -31.82 -36.34 3.26
CA LEU A 235 -31.86 -37.26 2.12
C LEU A 235 -31.99 -38.72 2.59
N LYS A 236 -31.24 -39.09 3.63
CA LYS A 236 -31.34 -40.41 4.24
C LYS A 236 -32.76 -40.67 4.79
N ALA A 237 -33.35 -39.71 5.49
CA ALA A 237 -34.72 -39.86 6.02
C ALA A 237 -35.76 -40.09 4.91
N LEU A 238 -35.64 -39.40 3.77
CA LEU A 238 -36.50 -39.63 2.60
C LEU A 238 -36.25 -41.00 1.96
N THR A 239 -34.99 -41.42 1.88
CA THR A 239 -34.61 -42.75 1.37
C THR A 239 -35.17 -43.87 2.26
N ASP A 240 -35.05 -43.72 3.57
CA ASP A 240 -35.57 -44.67 4.57
C ASP A 240 -37.11 -44.72 4.53
N LEU A 241 -37.79 -43.57 4.36
CA LEU A 241 -39.25 -43.50 4.17
C LEU A 241 -39.70 -44.22 2.90
N HIS A 242 -38.99 -43.99 1.78
CA HIS A 242 -39.28 -44.68 0.53
C HIS A 242 -39.14 -46.21 0.68
N ALA A 243 -38.07 -46.69 1.33
CA ALA A 243 -37.87 -48.12 1.59
C ALA A 243 -38.98 -48.71 2.48
N LEU A 244 -39.43 -47.97 3.50
CA LEU A 244 -40.53 -48.38 4.36
C LEU A 244 -41.84 -48.54 3.56
N LEU A 245 -42.20 -47.53 2.77
CA LEU A 245 -43.42 -47.56 1.94
C LEU A 245 -43.37 -48.66 0.87
N GLN A 246 -42.19 -48.94 0.30
CA GLN A 246 -42.02 -50.07 -0.61
C GLN A 246 -42.31 -51.41 0.08
N SER A 247 -41.80 -51.59 1.30
CA SER A 247 -42.08 -52.80 2.10
C SER A 247 -43.57 -52.93 2.45
N GLU A 248 -44.27 -51.80 2.68
CA GLU A 248 -45.71 -51.77 2.90
C GLU A 248 -46.49 -52.21 1.64
N VAL A 249 -46.13 -51.68 0.48
CA VAL A 249 -46.73 -52.10 -0.81
C VAL A 249 -46.53 -53.58 -1.07
N GLU A 250 -45.35 -54.14 -0.77
CA GLU A 250 -45.09 -55.58 -0.89
C GLU A 250 -45.94 -56.41 0.07
N SER A 251 -46.13 -55.95 1.30
CA SER A 251 -46.98 -56.62 2.30
C SER A 251 -48.46 -56.61 1.87
N LEU A 252 -48.96 -55.44 1.42
CA LEU A 252 -50.31 -55.30 0.88
C LEU A 252 -50.53 -56.17 -0.36
N LYS A 253 -49.52 -56.30 -1.23
CA LYS A 253 -49.57 -57.20 -2.38
C LYS A 253 -49.76 -58.66 -1.95
N LYS A 254 -48.97 -59.16 -0.99
CA LYS A 254 -49.12 -60.53 -0.45
C LYS A 254 -50.50 -60.74 0.19
N LYS A 255 -51.03 -59.72 0.87
CA LYS A 255 -52.37 -59.74 1.45
C LYS A 255 -53.46 -59.82 0.36
N SER A 256 -53.34 -59.01 -0.69
CA SER A 256 -54.23 -59.02 -1.87
C SER A 256 -54.22 -60.38 -2.57
N GLU A 257 -53.04 -60.99 -2.76
CA GLU A 257 -52.91 -62.35 -3.34
C GLU A 257 -53.66 -63.40 -2.49
N THR A 258 -53.56 -63.30 -1.16
CA THR A 258 -54.28 -64.21 -0.24
C THR A 258 -55.80 -63.99 -0.30
N GLN A 259 -56.24 -62.73 -0.36
CA GLN A 259 -57.66 -62.36 -0.39
C GLN A 259 -58.32 -62.71 -1.72
N ASN A 260 -57.59 -62.58 -2.83
CA ASN A 260 -58.04 -63.08 -4.13
C ASN A 260 -58.30 -64.60 -4.12
N ARG A 261 -57.44 -65.38 -3.47
CA ARG A 261 -57.66 -66.83 -3.33
C ARG A 261 -58.89 -67.13 -2.48
N GLN A 262 -59.14 -66.37 -1.41
CA GLN A 262 -60.37 -66.50 -0.60
C GLN A 262 -61.61 -66.13 -1.41
N LEU A 263 -61.54 -65.06 -2.21
CA LEU A 263 -62.64 -64.62 -3.06
C LEU A 263 -63.00 -65.67 -4.10
N GLN A 264 -62.00 -66.31 -4.71
CA GLN A 264 -62.21 -67.41 -5.64
C GLN A 264 -62.99 -68.56 -4.97
N LEU A 265 -62.56 -68.99 -3.77
CA LEU A 265 -63.25 -70.05 -3.02
C LEU A 265 -64.68 -69.63 -2.62
N ALA A 266 -64.87 -68.39 -2.19
CA ALA A 266 -66.18 -67.85 -1.83
C ALA A 266 -67.13 -67.78 -3.03
N ASN A 267 -66.64 -67.37 -4.20
CA ASN A 267 -67.39 -67.38 -5.46
C ASN A 267 -67.75 -68.80 -5.90
N GLU A 268 -66.82 -69.76 -5.80
CA GLU A 268 -67.10 -71.18 -6.09
C GLU A 268 -68.14 -71.80 -5.14
N ASP A 269 -68.16 -71.41 -3.87
CA ASP A 269 -69.19 -71.81 -2.89
C ASP A 269 -70.54 -71.16 -3.23
N ARG A 270 -70.56 -69.84 -3.47
CA ARG A 270 -71.74 -69.08 -3.90
C ARG A 270 -72.38 -69.71 -5.14
N ASP A 271 -71.60 -69.99 -6.17
CA ASP A 271 -72.10 -70.54 -7.43
C ASP A 271 -72.64 -71.96 -7.26
N ARG A 272 -72.01 -72.78 -6.41
CA ARG A 272 -72.53 -74.11 -6.04
C ARG A 272 -73.85 -74.02 -5.30
N VAL A 273 -73.93 -73.17 -4.28
CA VAL A 273 -75.15 -72.97 -3.48
C VAL A 273 -76.27 -72.39 -4.32
N ASN A 274 -75.97 -71.47 -5.25
CA ASN A 274 -76.96 -70.90 -6.16
C ASN A 274 -77.58 -71.98 -7.06
N ARG A 275 -76.76 -72.83 -7.69
CA ARG A 275 -77.27 -73.97 -8.49
C ARG A 275 -78.13 -74.94 -7.68
N LEU A 276 -77.72 -75.28 -6.46
CA LEU A 276 -78.51 -76.15 -5.57
C LEU A 276 -79.82 -75.50 -5.15
N ASN A 277 -79.83 -74.19 -4.90
CA ASN A 277 -81.05 -73.45 -4.55
C ASN A 277 -82.03 -73.37 -5.75
N GLU A 278 -81.54 -73.12 -6.96
CA GLU A 278 -82.35 -73.13 -8.20
C GLU A 278 -83.00 -74.50 -8.46
N GLN A 279 -82.33 -75.59 -8.06
CA GLN A 279 -82.85 -76.96 -8.11
C GLN A 279 -83.76 -77.32 -6.92
N GLY A 280 -83.98 -76.41 -5.97
CA GLY A 280 -84.78 -76.63 -4.75
C GLY A 280 -84.09 -77.46 -3.66
N LEU A 281 -82.79 -77.73 -3.80
CA LEU A 281 -81.99 -78.58 -2.91
C LEU A 281 -81.26 -77.82 -1.78
N ALA A 282 -81.32 -76.48 -1.77
CA ALA A 282 -80.73 -75.64 -0.73
C ALA A 282 -81.68 -74.50 -0.31
N LEU A 283 -81.59 -74.07 0.95
CA LEU A 283 -82.38 -72.96 1.51
C LEU A 283 -81.94 -71.61 0.94
N SER A 284 -82.90 -70.69 0.68
CA SER A 284 -82.62 -69.33 0.20
C SER A 284 -81.65 -68.58 1.12
N GLN A 285 -81.79 -68.75 2.44
CA GLN A 285 -80.89 -68.17 3.43
C GLN A 285 -79.42 -68.56 3.20
N ARG A 286 -79.15 -69.81 2.79
CA ARG A 286 -77.79 -70.29 2.53
C ARG A 286 -77.17 -69.62 1.30
N ARG A 287 -78.00 -69.33 0.28
CA ARG A 287 -77.59 -68.59 -0.92
C ARG A 287 -77.18 -67.16 -0.56
N ILE A 288 -78.04 -66.45 0.19
CA ILE A 288 -77.78 -65.09 0.65
C ILE A 288 -76.49 -65.04 1.48
N SER A 289 -76.30 -65.93 2.45
CA SER A 289 -75.09 -65.96 3.27
C SER A 289 -73.81 -66.36 2.50
N ALA A 290 -73.92 -67.04 1.35
CA ALA A 290 -72.76 -67.30 0.48
C ALA A 290 -72.42 -66.07 -0.38
N GLU A 291 -73.45 -65.35 -0.83
CA GLU A 291 -73.32 -64.10 -1.56
C GLU A 291 -72.73 -62.97 -0.68
N GLU A 292 -73.24 -62.81 0.54
CA GLU A 292 -72.70 -61.86 1.54
C GLU A 292 -71.22 -62.11 1.84
N ARG A 293 -70.82 -63.39 2.00
CA ARG A 293 -69.41 -63.76 2.22
C ARG A 293 -68.52 -63.40 1.04
N ALA A 294 -68.97 -63.63 -0.19
CA ALA A 294 -68.22 -63.25 -1.38
C ALA A 294 -68.06 -61.72 -1.47
N ALA A 295 -69.16 -60.99 -1.26
CA ALA A 295 -69.17 -59.52 -1.26
C ALA A 295 -68.29 -58.93 -0.15
N GLU A 296 -68.25 -59.53 1.04
CA GLU A 296 -67.37 -59.11 2.14
C GLU A 296 -65.88 -59.27 1.78
N VAL A 297 -65.49 -60.40 1.17
CA VAL A 297 -64.10 -60.62 0.73
C VAL A 297 -63.72 -59.65 -0.40
N GLU A 298 -64.65 -59.39 -1.32
CA GLU A 298 -64.47 -58.41 -2.40
C GLU A 298 -64.30 -56.98 -1.84
N SER A 299 -65.12 -56.57 -0.87
CA SER A 299 -64.97 -55.29 -0.18
C SER A 299 -63.59 -55.16 0.48
N ASN A 300 -63.14 -56.20 1.19
CA ASN A 300 -61.81 -56.22 1.80
C ASN A 300 -60.67 -56.12 0.77
N LEU A 301 -60.85 -56.69 -0.42
CA LEU A 301 -59.88 -56.59 -1.52
C LEU A 301 -59.79 -55.15 -2.04
N LEU A 302 -60.94 -54.50 -2.26
CA LEU A 302 -61.01 -53.08 -2.67
C LEU A 302 -60.34 -52.14 -1.66
N ASP A 303 -60.49 -52.42 -0.37
CA ASP A 303 -59.81 -51.66 0.69
C ASP A 303 -58.29 -51.82 0.63
N ILE A 304 -57.78 -53.05 0.41
CA ILE A 304 -56.34 -53.33 0.25
C ILE A 304 -55.79 -52.61 -0.98
N ASP A 305 -56.51 -52.66 -2.11
CA ASP A 305 -56.09 -52.00 -3.34
C ASP A 305 -56.05 -50.47 -3.15
N THR A 306 -57.04 -49.91 -2.46
CA THR A 306 -57.05 -48.48 -2.10
C THR A 306 -55.86 -48.11 -1.19
N GLN A 307 -55.53 -48.94 -0.20
CA GLN A 307 -54.33 -48.76 0.64
C GLN A 307 -53.04 -48.84 -0.18
N SER A 308 -52.96 -49.80 -1.11
CA SER A 308 -51.79 -49.94 -1.99
C SER A 308 -51.61 -48.73 -2.90
N LEU A 309 -52.72 -48.18 -3.43
CA LEU A 309 -52.68 -46.97 -4.24
C LEU A 309 -52.20 -45.76 -3.43
N ARG A 310 -52.68 -45.59 -2.18
CA ARG A 310 -52.21 -44.53 -1.28
C ARG A 310 -50.72 -44.66 -0.98
N ALA A 311 -50.24 -45.85 -0.61
CA ALA A 311 -48.83 -46.08 -0.34
C ALA A 311 -47.95 -45.80 -1.58
N LYS A 312 -48.40 -46.17 -2.80
CA LYS A 312 -47.72 -45.81 -4.06
C LYS A 312 -47.71 -44.31 -4.33
N GLN A 313 -48.79 -43.60 -4.00
CA GLN A 313 -48.84 -42.15 -4.10
C GLN A 313 -47.84 -41.51 -3.12
N ASP A 314 -47.73 -42.02 -1.90
CA ASP A 314 -46.77 -41.53 -0.90
C ASP A 314 -45.31 -41.80 -1.30
N ILE A 315 -45.04 -42.94 -1.95
CA ILE A 315 -43.73 -43.22 -2.58
C ILE A 315 -43.38 -42.13 -3.59
N ASN A 316 -44.29 -41.87 -4.53
CA ASN A 316 -44.07 -40.84 -5.56
C ASN A 316 -43.85 -39.46 -4.94
N LYS A 317 -44.58 -39.14 -3.87
CA LYS A 317 -44.41 -37.88 -3.14
C LYS A 317 -43.03 -37.80 -2.46
N ALA A 318 -42.60 -38.86 -1.78
CA ALA A 318 -41.27 -38.92 -1.16
C ALA A 318 -40.14 -38.79 -2.20
N THR A 319 -40.28 -39.42 -3.37
CA THR A 319 -39.35 -39.28 -4.48
C THR A 319 -39.33 -37.84 -5.02
N GLN A 320 -40.49 -37.21 -5.18
CA GLN A 320 -40.57 -35.81 -5.61
C GLN A 320 -39.92 -34.88 -4.59
N ASP A 321 -40.13 -35.12 -3.30
CA ASP A 321 -39.52 -34.36 -2.21
C ASP A 321 -37.99 -34.52 -2.21
N GLU A 322 -37.47 -35.72 -2.50
CA GLU A 322 -36.02 -35.95 -2.67
C GLU A 322 -35.45 -35.17 -3.85
N ILE A 323 -36.12 -35.23 -5.01
CA ILE A 323 -35.71 -34.48 -6.21
C ILE A 323 -35.72 -32.98 -5.94
N ASN A 324 -36.77 -32.46 -5.30
CA ASN A 324 -36.87 -31.05 -4.92
C ASN A 324 -35.74 -30.65 -3.97
N LEU A 325 -35.47 -31.46 -2.93
CA LEU A 325 -34.38 -31.20 -1.99
C LEU A 325 -33.01 -31.14 -2.69
N ARG A 326 -32.74 -32.05 -3.65
CA ARG A 326 -31.51 -32.06 -4.46
C ARG A 326 -31.41 -30.89 -5.43
N ASN A 327 -32.52 -30.44 -5.99
CA ASN A 327 -32.55 -29.30 -6.91
C ASN A 327 -32.38 -27.98 -6.15
N ASP A 328 -33.06 -27.81 -5.03
CA ASP A 328 -32.97 -26.62 -4.17
C ASP A 328 -31.57 -26.52 -3.55
N TRP A 329 -31.08 -27.63 -2.99
CA TRP A 329 -29.76 -28.21 -3.32
C TRP A 329 -28.78 -27.37 -4.15
N VAL A 330 -28.72 -27.69 -5.42
CA VAL A 330 -27.78 -27.09 -6.35
C VAL A 330 -28.12 -25.63 -6.65
N ALA A 331 -29.41 -25.31 -6.78
CA ALA A 331 -29.89 -23.98 -7.17
C ALA A 331 -29.48 -22.89 -6.16
N GLN A 332 -29.67 -23.15 -4.85
CA GLN A 332 -29.33 -22.18 -3.83
C GLN A 332 -27.82 -21.94 -3.74
N ARG A 333 -27.00 -23.01 -3.79
CA ARG A 333 -25.52 -22.90 -3.77
C ARG A 333 -24.99 -22.16 -5.00
N SER A 334 -25.54 -22.45 -6.17
CA SER A 334 -25.15 -21.79 -7.43
C SER A 334 -25.50 -20.30 -7.42
N LYS A 335 -26.68 -19.95 -6.89
CA LYS A 335 -27.08 -18.55 -6.72
C LYS A 335 -26.19 -17.82 -5.69
N GLU A 336 -25.96 -18.42 -4.52
CA GLU A 336 -25.06 -17.86 -3.51
C GLU A 336 -23.65 -17.63 -4.07
N LEU A 337 -23.16 -18.53 -4.94
CA LEU A 337 -21.87 -18.39 -5.61
C LEU A 337 -21.87 -17.21 -6.59
N GLN A 338 -22.87 -17.14 -7.47
CA GLN A 338 -23.01 -16.05 -8.43
C GLN A 338 -23.11 -14.68 -7.74
N ASP A 339 -23.90 -14.57 -6.67
CA ASP A 339 -24.04 -13.34 -5.89
C ASP A 339 -22.70 -12.95 -5.23
N THR A 340 -21.97 -13.93 -4.67
CA THR A 340 -20.65 -13.73 -4.06
C THR A 340 -19.61 -13.27 -5.09
N GLU A 341 -19.63 -13.84 -6.30
CA GLU A 341 -18.74 -13.45 -7.40
C GLU A 341 -19.02 -12.02 -7.87
N ALA A 342 -20.29 -11.66 -8.03
CA ALA A 342 -20.67 -10.29 -8.37
C ALA A 342 -20.23 -9.26 -7.30
N GLU A 343 -20.33 -9.63 -6.01
CA GLU A 343 -19.83 -8.80 -4.92
C GLU A 343 -18.29 -8.68 -4.94
N LEU A 344 -17.57 -9.78 -5.20
CA LEU A 344 -16.12 -9.78 -5.35
C LEU A 344 -15.66 -8.87 -6.51
N ASP A 345 -16.32 -8.96 -7.66
CA ASP A 345 -16.00 -8.12 -8.82
C ASP A 345 -16.20 -6.63 -8.52
N LYS A 346 -17.30 -6.29 -7.84
CA LYS A 346 -17.54 -4.92 -7.36
C LYS A 346 -16.43 -4.45 -6.41
N LEU A 347 -16.04 -5.27 -5.44
CA LEU A 347 -14.98 -4.95 -4.48
C LEU A 347 -13.61 -4.80 -5.16
N ASN A 348 -13.31 -5.62 -6.16
CA ASN A 348 -12.08 -5.50 -6.94
C ASN A 348 -12.00 -4.16 -7.68
N LEU A 349 -13.12 -3.70 -8.25
CA LEU A 349 -13.20 -2.38 -8.89
C LEU A 349 -13.01 -1.24 -7.88
N GLN A 350 -13.65 -1.33 -6.72
CA GLN A 350 -13.52 -0.34 -5.64
C GLN A 350 -12.09 -0.29 -5.08
N LEU A 351 -11.44 -1.45 -4.91
CA LEU A 351 -10.03 -1.55 -4.51
C LEU A 351 -9.10 -0.93 -5.54
N THR A 352 -9.32 -1.21 -6.83
CA THR A 352 -8.53 -0.64 -7.92
C THR A 352 -8.66 0.89 -7.90
N THR A 353 -9.89 1.40 -7.82
CA THR A 353 -10.16 2.84 -7.75
C THR A 353 -9.49 3.49 -6.52
N SER A 354 -9.62 2.88 -5.34
CA SER A 354 -8.98 3.38 -4.13
C SER A 354 -7.44 3.39 -4.24
N ARG A 355 -6.85 2.35 -4.84
CA ARG A 355 -5.40 2.28 -5.09
C ARG A 355 -4.94 3.34 -6.08
N GLU A 356 -5.70 3.59 -7.14
CA GLU A 356 -5.44 4.66 -8.10
C GLU A 356 -5.50 6.04 -7.43
N LEU A 357 -6.55 6.32 -6.64
CA LEU A 357 -6.67 7.58 -5.87
C LEU A 357 -5.51 7.77 -4.89
N MET A 358 -5.05 6.71 -4.22
CA MET A 358 -3.85 6.78 -3.38
C MET A 358 -2.61 7.14 -4.20
N SER A 359 -2.41 6.50 -5.36
CA SER A 359 -1.25 6.76 -6.22
C SER A 359 -1.26 8.19 -6.78
N GLU A 360 -2.43 8.70 -7.16
CA GLU A 360 -2.62 10.08 -7.63
C GLU A 360 -2.33 11.09 -6.52
N ALA A 361 -2.87 10.86 -5.32
CA ALA A 361 -2.64 11.73 -4.16
C ALA A 361 -1.15 11.79 -3.78
N LEU A 362 -0.43 10.67 -3.84
CA LEU A 362 1.02 10.60 -3.62
C LEU A 362 1.80 11.36 -4.70
N ALA A 363 1.38 11.29 -5.96
CA ALA A 363 2.03 12.01 -7.06
C ALA A 363 1.86 13.53 -6.97
N GLN A 364 0.74 14.01 -6.42
CA GLN A 364 0.40 15.44 -6.37
C GLN A 364 0.81 16.15 -5.07
N SER A 365 1.17 15.41 -4.01
CA SER A 365 1.43 16.00 -2.69
C SER A 365 2.57 15.32 -1.92
N ALA A 366 3.64 16.09 -1.66
CA ALA A 366 4.71 15.69 -0.77
C ALA A 366 4.25 15.47 0.69
N GLU A 367 3.17 16.13 1.12
CA GLU A 367 2.59 15.96 2.46
C GLU A 367 1.82 14.63 2.58
N ALA A 368 1.21 14.14 1.49
CA ALA A 368 0.54 12.83 1.48
C ALA A 368 1.53 11.67 1.69
N ILE A 369 2.77 11.82 1.19
CA ILE A 369 3.86 10.83 1.36
C ILE A 369 4.19 10.60 2.83
N ARG A 370 4.06 11.63 3.70
CA ARG A 370 4.31 11.49 5.15
C ARG A 370 3.35 10.54 5.85
N PHE A 371 2.20 10.27 5.24
CA PHE A 371 1.20 9.36 5.78
C PHE A 371 1.35 7.93 5.24
N ASP A 372 2.34 7.64 4.37
CA ASP A 372 2.65 6.28 3.92
C ASP A 372 3.28 5.45 5.05
N PRO A 373 2.64 4.34 5.49
CA PRO A 373 3.16 3.47 6.54
C PRO A 373 4.35 2.60 6.09
N SER A 374 4.74 2.62 4.80
CA SER A 374 5.94 1.91 4.31
C SER A 374 7.27 2.43 4.89
N GLY A 375 7.23 3.50 5.71
CA GLY A 375 8.39 4.09 6.35
C GLY A 375 9.25 4.95 5.40
N LYS A 376 8.80 5.14 4.15
CA LYS A 376 9.44 6.02 3.18
C LYS A 376 9.02 7.47 3.39
N SER A 377 9.34 8.01 4.57
CA SER A 377 9.28 9.46 4.78
C SER A 377 10.09 10.15 3.69
N ALA A 378 9.45 11.03 2.92
CA ALA A 378 10.14 11.85 1.92
C ALA A 378 11.34 12.53 2.58
N THR A 379 12.54 12.17 2.13
CA THR A 379 13.75 12.83 2.60
C THR A 379 13.96 14.03 1.70
N ILE A 380 13.91 15.24 2.28
CA ILE A 380 14.19 16.46 1.53
C ILE A 380 15.64 16.39 1.09
N SER A 381 15.87 16.50 -0.21
CA SER A 381 17.21 16.51 -0.78
C SER A 381 17.56 17.92 -1.23
N TYR A 382 18.78 18.35 -0.91
CA TYR A 382 19.33 19.63 -1.30
C TYR A 382 20.48 19.41 -2.27
N VAL A 383 20.39 20.02 -3.46
CA VAL A 383 21.45 20.02 -4.45
C VAL A 383 21.88 21.45 -4.70
N VAL A 384 23.16 21.74 -4.47
CA VAL A 384 23.78 23.03 -4.79
C VAL A 384 24.48 22.90 -6.12
N VAL A 385 24.10 23.72 -7.09
CA VAL A 385 24.79 23.87 -8.36
C VAL A 385 25.73 25.05 -8.24
N ARG A 386 27.03 24.76 -8.31
CA ARG A 386 28.11 25.74 -8.21
C ARG A 386 28.93 25.75 -9.48
N GLU A 387 29.32 26.93 -9.93
CA GLU A 387 30.21 27.08 -11.07
C GLU A 387 31.67 26.93 -10.61
N GLU A 388 32.34 25.86 -11.03
CA GLU A 388 33.78 25.64 -10.82
C GLU A 388 34.47 25.64 -12.19
N ASN A 389 35.46 26.52 -12.39
CA ASN A 389 36.23 26.63 -13.64
C ASN A 389 35.37 26.83 -14.90
N GLY A 390 34.30 27.62 -14.82
CA GLY A 390 33.42 27.92 -15.96
C GLY A 390 32.45 26.81 -16.34
N LYS A 391 32.30 25.78 -15.49
CA LYS A 391 31.33 24.69 -15.68
C LYS A 391 30.47 24.51 -14.42
N PRO A 392 29.15 24.30 -14.57
CA PRO A 392 28.29 23.99 -13.44
C PRO A 392 28.58 22.58 -12.92
N LYS A 393 28.69 22.45 -11.60
CA LYS A 393 28.87 21.19 -10.87
C LYS A 393 27.76 21.05 -9.85
N GLU A 394 27.06 19.93 -9.87
CA GLU A 394 25.99 19.63 -8.91
C GLU A 394 26.58 18.90 -7.69
N LEU A 395 26.28 19.41 -6.50
CA LEU A 395 26.76 18.91 -5.22
C LEU A 395 25.55 18.57 -4.34
N LYS A 396 25.39 17.30 -3.97
CA LYS A 396 24.39 16.89 -2.97
C LYS A 396 24.89 17.27 -1.58
N VAL A 397 24.12 18.08 -0.86
CA VAL A 397 24.53 18.67 0.43
C VAL A 397 23.45 18.51 1.50
N ASP A 398 23.83 18.70 2.76
CA ASP A 398 22.90 18.79 3.88
C ASP A 398 22.39 20.24 4.07
N GLU A 399 21.46 20.42 5.01
CA GLU A 399 20.86 21.72 5.32
C GLU A 399 21.82 22.71 6.00
N ASN A 400 22.92 22.22 6.57
CA ASN A 400 23.91 23.01 7.31
C ASN A 400 25.10 23.42 6.43
N ALA A 401 25.18 22.91 5.20
CA ALA A 401 26.21 23.25 4.24
C ALA A 401 26.24 24.77 3.96
N MET A 402 27.44 25.32 3.94
CA MET A 402 27.68 26.73 3.65
C MET A 402 27.55 27.01 2.14
N LEU A 403 26.82 28.06 1.82
CA LEU A 403 26.65 28.54 0.46
C LEU A 403 27.74 29.54 0.09
N GLN A 404 27.97 29.66 -1.20
CA GLN A 404 28.85 30.66 -1.81
C GLN A 404 28.04 31.63 -2.68
N PRO A 405 28.54 32.86 -2.88
CA PRO A 405 27.89 33.81 -3.79
C PRO A 405 27.77 33.23 -5.20
N GLY A 406 26.55 33.24 -5.76
CA GLY A 406 26.25 32.70 -7.09
C GLY A 406 25.75 31.25 -7.11
N ASP A 407 25.67 30.59 -5.95
CA ASP A 407 25.12 29.23 -5.87
C ASP A 407 23.63 29.19 -6.26
N VAL A 408 23.23 28.11 -6.96
CA VAL A 408 21.83 27.78 -7.22
C VAL A 408 21.45 26.57 -6.38
N ILE A 409 20.46 26.73 -5.50
CA ILE A 409 19.97 25.67 -4.63
C ILE A 409 18.69 25.08 -5.25
N LYS A 410 18.74 23.80 -5.56
CA LYS A 410 17.60 22.98 -5.96
C LYS A 410 17.12 22.18 -4.76
N VAL A 411 15.88 22.42 -4.34
CA VAL A 411 15.21 21.65 -3.28
C VAL A 411 14.23 20.68 -3.93
N SER A 412 14.35 19.39 -3.61
CA SER A 412 13.43 18.38 -4.11
C SER A 412 12.98 17.42 -3.02
N SER A 413 11.73 17.01 -3.10
CA SER A 413 11.18 15.90 -2.35
C SER A 413 11.31 14.62 -3.18
N GLU A 414 12.40 13.86 -2.97
CA GLU A 414 12.59 12.59 -3.67
C GLU A 414 11.89 11.44 -2.94
N ILE A 415 11.16 10.63 -3.71
CA ILE A 415 10.63 9.33 -3.30
C ILE A 415 11.74 8.30 -3.53
N LEU A 416 12.12 7.54 -2.51
CA LEU A 416 12.96 6.34 -2.69
C LEU A 416 12.13 5.25 -3.39
N MET A 417 12.07 5.30 -4.72
CA MET A 417 11.74 4.11 -5.51
C MET A 417 12.99 3.22 -5.54
N GLN A 418 12.88 2.06 -4.90
CA GLN A 418 13.78 0.92 -5.12
C GLN A 418 13.03 -0.09 -5.96
#